data_AF-A0A9D4YRQ4-F1
#
_entry.id   AF-A0A9D4YRQ4-F1
#
_cell.length_a   1.000
_cell.length_b   1.000
_cell.length_c   1.000
_cell.angle_alpha   90.00
_cell.angle_beta   90.00
_cell.angle_gamma   90.00
#
_symmetry.space_group_name_H-M   'P 1'
#
loop_
_entity.id
_entity.type
_entity.pdbx_description
1 polymer ?
#
loop_
_entity_poly.entity_id
_entity_poly.type
_entity_poly.pdbx_seq_one_letter_code
_entity_poly.pdbx_strand_id
1 'polypeptide(L)'
;MSRNRKPLTLGEKLRIIEEVEKRNEATKASIAHDLNIPESSLKTILAKKDSILLNAAKFGLNRKATKDGKYAAMEKALLQPLDAGVIKCMKQKYWKFLVQRRLAGMERKQLDKKLSAVRLYRSGACSTSEAAVPVDDEPEFGNLELPGSFADYVGADDDVAVCSEVSLDDIIEIVRPDTAGTSDEEEMDDAAEASADVID
;
A
#
# COMPACT_ATOMS: atom_id res chain seq x y z
N MET A 1 13.99 -38.61 3.60
CA MET A 1 13.40 -38.49 2.26
C MET A 1 12.97 -37.03 2.01
N SER A 2 13.61 -36.32 1.09
CA SER A 2 13.16 -34.96 0.70
C SER A 2 11.85 -35.06 -0.09
N ARG A 3 10.85 -34.23 0.25
CA ARG A 3 9.59 -34.17 -0.52
C ARG A 3 9.82 -33.32 -1.78
N ASN A 4 9.98 -33.98 -2.94
CA ASN A 4 10.11 -33.32 -4.26
C ASN A 4 8.76 -32.73 -4.73
N ARG A 5 8.28 -31.67 -4.08
CA ARG A 5 7.04 -30.96 -4.45
C ARG A 5 7.38 -29.61 -5.08
N LYS A 6 6.77 -29.29 -6.23
CA LYS A 6 6.87 -27.96 -6.85
C LYS A 6 6.01 -26.97 -6.07
N PRO A 7 6.59 -25.91 -5.45
CA PRO A 7 5.80 -24.95 -4.71
C PRO A 7 5.16 -23.94 -5.67
N LEU A 8 3.82 -23.94 -5.71
CA LEU A 8 3.02 -23.04 -6.55
C LEU A 8 2.74 -21.71 -5.84
N THR A 9 2.82 -20.60 -6.57
CA THR A 9 2.42 -19.27 -6.09
C THR A 9 0.90 -19.13 -5.99
N LEU A 10 0.41 -18.14 -5.23
CA LEU A 10 -1.02 -17.82 -5.17
C LEU A 10 -1.54 -17.40 -6.55
N GLY A 11 -0.76 -16.62 -7.31
CA GLY A 11 -1.11 -16.23 -8.68
C GLY A 11 -1.20 -17.41 -9.64
N GLU A 12 -0.28 -18.38 -9.57
CA GLU A 12 -0.36 -19.61 -10.37
C GLU A 12 -1.62 -20.42 -10.02
N LYS A 13 -1.97 -20.52 -8.73
CA LYS A 13 -3.19 -21.21 -8.30
C LYS A 13 -4.45 -20.53 -8.81
N LEU A 14 -4.49 -19.19 -8.81
CA LEU A 14 -5.62 -18.43 -9.35
C LEU A 14 -5.78 -18.66 -10.86
N ARG A 15 -4.68 -18.63 -11.62
CA ARG A 15 -4.73 -18.97 -13.05
C ARG A 15 -5.24 -20.38 -13.30
N ILE A 16 -4.84 -21.34 -12.48
CA ILE A 16 -5.36 -22.73 -12.57
C ILE A 16 -6.87 -22.74 -12.32
N ILE A 17 -7.35 -22.00 -11.33
CA ILE A 17 -8.79 -21.89 -11.02
C ILE A 17 -9.56 -21.26 -12.19
N GLU A 18 -9.06 -20.15 -12.73
CA GLU A 18 -9.66 -19.46 -13.89
C GLU A 18 -9.69 -20.37 -15.12
N GLU A 19 -8.62 -21.11 -15.39
CA GLU A 19 -8.54 -22.01 -16.56
C GLU A 19 -9.50 -23.20 -16.42
N VAL A 20 -9.70 -23.71 -15.20
CA VAL A 20 -10.69 -24.76 -14.91
C VAL A 20 -12.11 -24.24 -15.11
N GLU A 21 -12.41 -23.04 -14.61
CA GLU A 21 -13.73 -22.40 -14.76
C GLU A 21 -14.05 -22.03 -16.20
N LYS A 22 -13.02 -21.76 -17.01
CA LYS A 22 -13.19 -21.53 -18.44
C LYS A 22 -13.48 -22.83 -19.21
N ARG A 23 -12.96 -23.96 -18.71
CA ARG A 23 -13.09 -25.30 -19.31
C ARG A 23 -14.04 -26.20 -18.52
N ASN A 24 -15.20 -25.68 -18.15
CA ASN A 24 -16.18 -26.37 -17.28
C ASN A 24 -16.60 -27.78 -17.76
N GLU A 25 -16.50 -28.07 -19.06
CA GLU A 25 -16.92 -29.36 -19.65
C GLU A 25 -15.79 -30.39 -19.75
N ALA A 26 -14.52 -30.00 -19.56
CA ALA A 26 -13.39 -30.91 -19.70
C ALA A 26 -13.14 -31.73 -18.42
N THR A 27 -12.75 -32.99 -18.59
CA THR A 27 -12.40 -33.85 -17.45
C THR A 27 -11.21 -33.26 -16.69
N LYS A 28 -11.33 -33.19 -15.35
CA LYS A 28 -10.28 -32.67 -14.44
C LYS A 28 -8.91 -33.34 -14.66
N ALA A 29 -8.91 -34.61 -15.06
CA ALA A 29 -7.71 -35.37 -15.43
C ALA A 29 -6.99 -34.77 -16.66
N SER A 30 -7.74 -34.46 -17.72
CA SER A 30 -7.19 -33.83 -18.93
C SER A 30 -6.63 -32.44 -18.63
N ILE A 31 -7.36 -31.64 -17.85
CA ILE A 31 -6.92 -30.29 -17.46
C ILE A 31 -5.63 -30.37 -16.62
N ALA A 32 -5.54 -31.34 -15.71
CA ALA A 32 -4.34 -31.55 -14.89
C ALA A 32 -3.11 -31.91 -15.75
N HIS A 33 -3.31 -32.78 -16.76
CA HIS A 33 -2.26 -33.15 -17.71
C HIS A 33 -1.79 -31.94 -18.54
N ASP A 34 -2.71 -31.16 -19.09
CA ASP A 34 -2.40 -29.96 -19.87
C ASP A 34 -1.62 -28.92 -19.06
N LEU A 35 -1.98 -28.76 -17.78
CA LEU A 35 -1.33 -27.81 -16.86
C LEU A 35 -0.06 -28.36 -16.20
N ASN A 36 0.33 -29.61 -16.53
CA ASN A 36 1.48 -30.30 -15.98
C ASN A 36 1.49 -30.32 -14.43
N ILE A 37 0.34 -30.61 -13.83
CA ILE A 37 0.14 -30.71 -12.39
C ILE A 37 -0.52 -32.05 -12.02
N PRO A 38 -0.20 -32.66 -10.86
CA PRO A 38 -0.87 -33.86 -10.42
C PRO A 38 -2.36 -33.63 -10.17
N GLU A 39 -3.23 -34.57 -10.53
CA GLU A 39 -4.67 -34.48 -10.28
C GLU A 39 -5.03 -34.25 -8.81
N SER A 40 -4.26 -34.86 -7.90
CA SER A 40 -4.39 -34.67 -6.46
C SER A 40 -4.13 -33.22 -6.05
N SER A 41 -3.19 -32.55 -6.72
CA SER A 41 -2.88 -31.13 -6.48
C SER A 41 -3.99 -30.25 -7.01
N LEU A 42 -4.51 -30.52 -8.22
CA LEU A 42 -5.63 -29.79 -8.79
C LEU A 42 -6.88 -29.88 -7.89
N LYS A 43 -7.23 -31.08 -7.42
CA LYS A 43 -8.35 -31.27 -6.48
C LYS A 43 -8.17 -30.46 -5.20
N THR A 44 -6.95 -30.46 -4.64
CA THR A 44 -6.63 -29.69 -3.42
C THR A 44 -6.74 -28.18 -3.65
N ILE A 45 -6.31 -27.68 -4.81
CA ILE A 45 -6.40 -26.26 -5.17
C ILE A 45 -7.86 -25.84 -5.28
N LEU A 46 -8.68 -26.63 -5.99
CA LEU A 46 -10.11 -26.34 -6.16
C LEU A 46 -10.87 -26.39 -4.82
N ALA A 47 -10.56 -27.35 -3.95
CA ALA A 47 -11.16 -27.44 -2.61
C ALA A 47 -10.83 -26.23 -1.72
N LYS A 48 -9.71 -25.54 -1.97
CA LYS A 48 -9.23 -24.38 -1.21
C LYS A 48 -9.43 -23.05 -1.93
N LYS A 49 -10.25 -23.01 -2.99
CA LYS A 49 -10.45 -21.83 -3.85
C LYS A 49 -10.67 -20.54 -3.05
N ASP A 50 -11.64 -20.53 -2.14
CA ASP A 50 -12.01 -19.32 -1.40
C ASP A 50 -10.88 -18.83 -0.49
N SER A 51 -10.20 -19.77 0.16
CA SER A 51 -9.02 -19.46 0.98
C SER A 51 -7.87 -18.89 0.13
N ILE A 52 -7.70 -19.35 -1.11
CA ILE A 52 -6.66 -18.86 -2.03
C ILE A 52 -7.01 -17.43 -2.48
N LEU A 53 -8.28 -17.13 -2.77
CA LEU A 53 -8.74 -15.80 -3.13
C LEU A 53 -8.52 -14.78 -1.99
N LEU A 54 -8.94 -15.13 -0.77
CA LEU A 54 -8.74 -14.26 0.41
C LEU A 54 -7.25 -14.05 0.70
N ASN A 55 -6.45 -15.11 0.62
CA ASN A 55 -5.01 -15.00 0.84
C ASN A 55 -4.30 -14.23 -0.27
N ALA A 56 -4.75 -14.33 -1.53
CA ALA A 56 -4.20 -13.53 -2.62
C ALA A 56 -4.44 -12.04 -2.40
N ALA A 57 -5.62 -11.66 -1.91
CA ALA A 57 -5.92 -10.29 -1.53
C ALA A 57 -5.05 -9.81 -0.34
N LYS A 58 -4.82 -10.67 0.65
CA LYS A 58 -4.03 -10.33 1.85
C LYS A 58 -2.51 -10.24 1.57
N PHE A 59 -1.98 -11.16 0.78
CA PHE A 59 -0.53 -11.41 0.65
C PHE A 59 0.08 -11.06 -0.70
N GLY A 60 -0.76 -10.79 -1.70
CA GLY A 60 -0.35 -10.61 -3.08
C GLY A 60 -0.09 -11.93 -3.82
N LEU A 61 0.07 -11.82 -5.14
CA LEU A 61 0.07 -12.96 -6.06
C LEU A 61 1.37 -13.80 -6.02
N ASN A 62 2.50 -13.18 -5.67
CA ASN A 62 3.83 -13.80 -5.79
C ASN A 62 4.19 -14.74 -4.62
N ARG A 63 3.40 -14.73 -3.54
CA ARG A 63 3.67 -15.57 -2.37
C ARG A 63 3.31 -17.04 -2.63
N LYS A 64 4.16 -17.95 -2.12
CA LYS A 64 3.97 -19.41 -2.18
C LYS A 64 3.36 -19.98 -0.89
N ALA A 65 3.58 -19.29 0.23
CA ALA A 65 3.09 -19.64 1.55
C ALA A 65 2.23 -18.52 2.14
N THR A 66 1.25 -18.89 2.96
CA THR A 66 0.27 -17.99 3.58
C THR A 66 0.56 -17.77 5.07
N LYS A 67 1.80 -18.03 5.50
CA LYS A 67 2.21 -17.85 6.89
C LYS A 67 2.65 -16.41 7.11
N ASP A 68 2.04 -15.77 8.10
CA ASP A 68 2.46 -14.48 8.62
C ASP A 68 3.74 -14.61 9.47
N GLY A 69 4.47 -13.51 9.62
CA GLY A 69 5.60 -13.43 10.56
C GLY A 69 5.12 -13.55 12.02
N LYS A 70 6.03 -13.93 12.93
CA LYS A 70 5.72 -14.07 14.38
C LYS A 70 5.11 -12.79 14.95
N TYR A 71 5.54 -11.63 14.47
CA TYR A 71 5.12 -10.31 14.96
C TYR A 71 4.45 -9.47 13.87
N ALA A 72 3.69 -10.10 12.95
CA ALA A 72 3.07 -9.39 11.82
C ALA A 72 2.17 -8.20 12.24
N ALA A 73 1.50 -8.30 13.38
CA ALA A 73 0.69 -7.20 13.92
C ALA A 73 1.55 -6.01 14.34
N MET A 74 2.67 -6.26 15.03
CA MET A 74 3.62 -5.23 15.46
C MET A 74 4.33 -4.60 14.25
N GLU A 75 4.78 -5.43 13.30
CA GLU A 75 5.38 -4.94 12.05
C GLU A 75 4.43 -4.00 11.30
N LYS A 76 3.16 -4.37 11.18
CA LYS A 76 2.15 -3.53 10.54
C LYS A 76 1.92 -2.23 11.30
N ALA A 77 1.80 -2.29 12.62
CA ALA A 77 1.60 -1.12 13.47
C ALA A 77 2.79 -0.14 13.44
N LEU A 78 4.02 -0.63 13.27
CA LEU A 78 5.22 0.20 13.17
C LEU A 78 5.40 0.80 11.77
N LEU A 79 5.09 0.04 10.71
CA LEU A 79 5.35 0.48 9.33
C LEU A 79 4.35 1.53 8.84
N GLN A 80 3.06 1.37 9.19
CA GLN A 80 2.00 2.29 8.75
C GLN A 80 2.20 3.77 9.15
N PRO A 81 2.55 4.11 10.41
CA PRO A 81 2.78 5.51 10.80
C PRO A 81 4.06 6.07 10.16
N LEU A 82 5.09 5.25 9.93
CA LEU A 82 6.30 5.67 9.25
C LEU A 82 6.01 6.07 7.79
N ASP A 83 5.24 5.25 7.08
CA ASP A 83 4.80 5.55 5.71
C ASP A 83 3.97 6.84 5.67
N ALA A 84 3.05 7.03 6.61
CA ALA A 84 2.24 8.25 6.69
C ALA A 84 3.09 9.51 6.89
N GLY A 85 4.11 9.43 7.77
CA GLY A 85 5.06 10.52 7.99
C GLY A 85 5.86 10.87 6.74
N VAL A 86 6.44 9.87 6.06
CA VAL A 86 7.20 10.07 4.82
C VAL A 86 6.32 10.68 3.72
N ILE A 87 5.10 10.17 3.55
CA ILE A 87 4.13 10.68 2.57
C ILE A 87 3.78 12.14 2.88
N LYS A 88 3.53 12.49 4.14
CA LYS A 88 3.24 13.87 4.57
C LYS A 88 4.41 14.80 4.22
N CYS A 89 5.63 14.43 4.58
CA CYS A 89 6.84 15.20 4.27
C CYS A 89 7.03 15.41 2.76
N MET A 90 6.83 14.36 1.95
CA MET A 90 6.95 14.45 0.49
C MET A 90 5.86 15.34 -0.11
N LYS A 91 4.61 15.23 0.34
CA LYS A 91 3.51 16.10 -0.11
C LYS A 91 3.77 17.57 0.20
N GLN A 92 4.21 17.88 1.43
CA GLN A 92 4.55 19.25 1.83
C GLN A 92 5.68 19.83 0.96
N LYS A 93 6.74 19.05 0.73
CA LYS A 93 7.86 19.46 -0.12
C LYS A 93 7.42 19.68 -1.58
N TYR A 94 6.59 18.78 -2.11
CA TYR A 94 6.05 18.90 -3.47
C TYR A 94 5.17 20.15 -3.62
N TRP A 95 4.27 20.40 -2.67
CA TRP A 95 3.43 21.61 -2.67
C TRP A 95 4.24 22.88 -2.60
N LYS A 96 5.22 22.96 -1.70
CA LYS A 96 6.13 24.12 -1.61
C LYS A 96 6.80 24.40 -2.95
N PHE A 97 7.31 23.35 -3.61
CA PHE A 97 7.94 23.47 -4.92
C PHE A 97 6.95 23.94 -6.01
N LEU A 98 5.73 23.40 -6.00
CA LEU A 98 4.69 23.76 -6.97
C LEU A 98 4.27 25.23 -6.84
N VAL A 99 4.08 25.71 -5.61
CA VAL A 99 3.77 27.12 -5.31
C VAL A 99 4.92 28.03 -5.71
N GLN A 100 6.15 27.70 -5.34
CA GLN A 100 7.34 28.48 -5.73
C GLN A 100 7.48 28.57 -7.26
N ARG A 101 7.27 27.46 -7.97
CA ARG A 101 7.29 27.44 -9.44
C ARG A 101 6.21 28.33 -10.04
N ARG A 102 5.00 28.34 -9.45
CA ARG A 102 3.89 29.19 -9.91
C ARG A 102 4.17 30.67 -9.66
N LEU A 103 4.66 31.04 -8.47
CA LEU A 103 5.05 32.41 -8.13
C LEU A 103 6.17 32.92 -9.05
N ALA A 104 7.23 32.13 -9.25
CA ALA A 104 8.30 32.49 -10.19
C ALA A 104 7.83 32.62 -11.65
N GLY A 105 6.73 31.95 -12.02
CA GLY A 105 6.07 32.14 -13.31
C GLY A 105 5.30 33.45 -13.40
N MET A 106 4.62 33.85 -12.32
CA MET A 106 3.92 35.14 -12.23
C MET A 106 4.89 36.32 -12.21
N GLU A 107 5.97 36.23 -11.44
CA GLU A 107 7.01 37.27 -11.36
C GLU A 107 7.64 37.51 -12.74
N ARG A 108 7.95 36.45 -13.49
CA ARG A 108 8.46 36.55 -14.86
C ARG A 108 7.48 37.24 -15.80
N LYS A 109 6.21 36.86 -15.77
CA LYS A 109 5.16 37.53 -16.58
C LYS A 109 5.03 39.02 -16.25
N GLN A 110 5.15 39.40 -14.98
CA GLN A 110 5.14 40.82 -14.60
C GLN A 110 6.40 41.55 -15.08
N LEU A 111 7.57 40.91 -15.01
CA LEU A 111 8.83 41.46 -15.49
C LEU A 111 8.82 41.65 -17.01
N ASP A 112 8.29 40.67 -17.77
CA ASP A 112 8.15 40.75 -19.22
C ASP A 112 7.21 41.90 -19.63
N LYS A 113 6.09 42.10 -18.92
CA LYS A 113 5.21 43.27 -19.11
C LYS A 113 5.92 44.61 -18.83
N LYS A 114 6.77 44.67 -17.80
CA LYS A 114 7.55 45.88 -17.49
C LYS A 114 8.65 46.13 -18.53
N LEU A 115 9.35 45.08 -18.96
CA LEU A 115 10.40 45.14 -19.99
C LEU A 115 9.82 45.53 -21.35
N SER A 116 8.63 45.03 -21.72
CA SER A 116 7.95 45.41 -22.95
C SER A 116 7.55 46.89 -22.93
N ALA A 117 6.99 47.38 -21.81
CA ALA A 117 6.70 48.80 -21.62
C ALA A 117 7.97 49.66 -21.75
N VAL A 118 9.05 49.31 -21.05
CA VAL A 118 10.33 50.03 -21.13
C VAL A 118 10.93 50.00 -22.54
N ARG A 119 10.81 48.88 -23.26
CA ARG A 119 11.26 48.77 -24.66
C ARG A 119 10.47 49.71 -25.57
N LEU A 120 9.15 49.84 -25.36
CA LEU A 120 8.28 50.76 -26.09
C LEU A 120 8.65 52.23 -25.85
N TYR A 121 8.92 52.60 -24.59
CA TYR A 121 9.40 53.94 -24.23
C TYR A 121 10.77 54.26 -24.84
N ARG A 122 11.67 53.27 -24.92
CA ARG A 122 13.03 53.46 -25.46
C ARG A 122 13.09 53.48 -26.99
N SER A 123 12.17 52.80 -27.69
CA SER A 123 12.14 52.78 -29.15
C SER A 123 11.61 54.07 -29.78
N GLY A 124 11.29 55.10 -28.99
CA GLY A 124 10.91 56.42 -29.49
C GLY A 124 9.59 56.44 -30.27
N ALA A 125 8.76 55.41 -30.15
CA ALA A 125 7.43 55.37 -30.76
C ALA A 125 6.44 56.18 -29.90
N CYS A 126 6.69 57.49 -29.77
CA CYS A 126 5.67 58.44 -29.36
C CYS A 126 4.90 58.84 -30.63
N SER A 127 3.91 58.04 -31.00
CA SER A 127 2.82 58.49 -31.85
C SER A 127 1.58 58.52 -30.99
N THR A 128 1.15 59.73 -30.62
CA THR A 128 -0.16 59.99 -30.02
C THR A 128 -1.23 59.64 -31.06
N SER A 129 -1.71 58.42 -31.00
CA SER A 129 -3.03 58.07 -31.53
C SER A 129 -3.69 57.11 -30.56
N GLU A 130 -4.72 57.64 -29.94
CA GLU A 130 -5.79 56.99 -29.20
C GLU A 130 -6.29 55.74 -29.96
N ALA A 131 -5.66 54.60 -29.69
CA ALA A 131 -6.05 53.31 -30.23
C ALA A 131 -6.41 52.41 -29.06
N ALA A 132 -7.68 52.01 -29.02
CA ALA A 132 -8.28 51.16 -28.02
C ALA A 132 -7.41 49.92 -27.74
N VAL A 133 -7.08 49.74 -26.47
CA VAL A 133 -6.39 48.55 -25.96
C VAL A 133 -7.31 47.35 -26.20
N PRO A 134 -6.85 46.27 -26.85
CA PRO A 134 -7.59 45.01 -26.89
C PRO A 134 -7.72 44.50 -25.46
N VAL A 135 -8.96 44.38 -24.99
CA VAL A 135 -9.30 43.71 -23.73
C VAL A 135 -9.06 42.22 -23.99
N ASP A 136 -7.85 41.75 -23.68
CA ASP A 136 -7.57 40.31 -23.63
C ASP A 136 -8.46 39.70 -22.55
N ASP A 137 -9.30 38.75 -22.95
CA ASP A 137 -10.20 37.97 -22.10
C ASP A 137 -9.47 37.45 -20.85
N GLU A 138 -9.86 37.99 -19.70
CA GLU A 138 -9.50 37.45 -18.39
C GLU A 138 -9.92 35.96 -18.34
N PRO A 139 -9.03 35.03 -17.96
CA PRO A 139 -9.45 33.68 -17.68
C PRO A 139 -10.36 33.72 -16.44
N GLU A 140 -11.64 33.42 -16.62
CA GLU A 140 -12.60 33.16 -15.54
C GLU A 140 -12.10 31.95 -14.72
N PHE A 141 -11.20 32.21 -13.78
CA PHE A 141 -10.89 31.28 -12.72
C PHE A 141 -12.08 31.30 -11.76
N GLY A 142 -13.00 30.35 -11.98
CA GLY A 142 -14.11 30.10 -11.07
C GLY A 142 -13.61 30.10 -9.63
N ASN A 143 -14.32 30.84 -8.78
CA ASN A 143 -14.11 30.95 -7.35
C ASN A 143 -14.01 29.55 -6.72
N LEU A 144 -12.79 29.00 -6.63
CA LEU A 144 -12.50 27.98 -5.64
C LEU A 144 -12.47 28.71 -4.30
N GLU A 145 -13.62 28.71 -3.62
CA GLU A 145 -13.70 28.96 -2.20
C GLU A 145 -12.73 27.99 -1.52
N LEU A 146 -11.54 28.49 -1.18
CA LEU A 146 -10.61 27.78 -0.32
C LEU A 146 -11.31 27.67 1.05
N PRO A 147 -11.59 26.45 1.53
CA PRO A 147 -12.29 26.29 2.79
C PRO A 147 -11.33 26.66 3.92
N GLY A 148 -11.69 27.73 4.64
CA GLY A 148 -11.11 28.07 5.93
C GLY A 148 -10.07 29.18 5.91
N SER A 149 -10.15 30.01 6.94
CA SER A 149 -9.10 30.98 7.26
C SER A 149 -7.86 30.23 7.78
N PHE A 150 -6.68 30.85 7.70
CA PHE A 150 -5.46 30.28 8.27
C PHE A 150 -5.61 29.93 9.77
N ALA A 151 -6.47 30.64 10.50
CA ALA A 151 -6.76 30.36 11.90
C ALA A 151 -7.45 29.01 12.12
N ASP A 152 -8.28 28.55 11.17
CA ASP A 152 -8.95 27.25 11.23
C ASP A 152 -7.95 26.08 11.07
N TYR A 153 -6.83 26.34 10.37
CA TYR A 153 -5.76 25.35 10.21
C TYR A 153 -4.86 25.24 11.45
N VAL A 154 -4.66 26.36 12.18
CA VAL A 154 -3.86 26.39 13.40
C VAL A 154 -4.62 25.77 14.58
N GLY A 155 -5.93 26.01 14.69
CA GLY A 155 -6.74 25.41 15.75
C GLY A 155 -6.86 23.88 15.64
N ALA A 156 -6.71 23.31 14.44
CA ALA A 156 -6.77 21.86 14.24
C ALA A 156 -5.57 21.10 14.86
N ASP A 157 -4.44 21.76 15.11
CA ASP A 157 -3.28 21.14 15.78
C ASP A 157 -3.45 21.09 17.32
N ASP A 158 -4.33 21.92 17.90
CA ASP A 158 -4.59 21.93 19.35
C ASP A 158 -5.47 20.74 19.80
N ASP A 159 -6.25 20.15 18.88
CA ASP A 159 -7.10 18.97 19.13
C ASP A 159 -6.34 17.64 18.90
N VAL A 160 -5.08 17.67 18.46
CA VAL A 160 -4.25 16.48 18.39
C VAL A 160 -3.86 16.11 19.81
N ALA A 161 -4.67 15.22 20.41
CA ALA A 161 -4.39 14.63 21.70
C ALA A 161 -2.96 14.06 21.69
N VAL A 162 -2.04 14.80 22.30
CA VAL A 162 -0.74 14.27 22.68
C VAL A 162 -1.08 13.20 23.70
N CYS A 163 -0.76 11.94 23.41
CA CYS A 163 -0.89 10.88 24.41
C CYS A 163 -0.15 11.35 25.66
N SER A 164 -0.92 11.74 26.68
CA SER A 164 -0.39 12.11 27.98
C SER A 164 0.50 10.96 28.42
N GLU A 165 1.72 11.31 28.81
CA GLU A 165 2.86 10.46 29.15
C GLU A 165 2.42 9.14 29.82
N VAL A 166 2.11 8.12 29.01
CA VAL A 166 2.05 6.76 29.51
C VAL A 166 3.51 6.42 29.80
N SER A 167 3.83 6.23 31.08
CA SER A 167 5.21 5.93 31.45
C SER A 167 5.63 4.63 30.78
N LEU A 168 6.91 4.51 30.47
CA LEU A 168 7.45 3.30 29.85
C LEU A 168 7.14 2.05 30.70
N ASP A 169 7.01 2.22 32.02
CA ASP A 169 6.67 1.16 32.97
C ASP A 169 5.21 0.71 32.85
N ASP A 170 4.25 1.63 32.64
CA ASP A 170 2.83 1.30 32.45
C ASP A 170 2.59 0.48 31.17
N ILE A 171 3.37 0.75 30.11
CA ILE A 171 3.31 -0.01 28.85
C ILE A 171 3.82 -1.45 29.07
N ILE A 172 4.86 -1.62 29.89
CA ILE A 172 5.45 -2.93 30.18
C ILE A 172 4.48 -3.78 31.02
N GLU A 173 3.75 -3.16 31.94
CA GLU A 173 2.77 -3.84 32.79
C GLU A 173 1.57 -4.37 31.98
N ILE A 174 1.05 -3.58 31.03
CA ILE A 174 -0.06 -4.00 30.14
C ILE A 174 0.34 -5.17 29.22
N VAL A 175 1.63 -5.27 28.84
CA VAL A 175 2.14 -6.31 27.93
C VAL A 175 2.55 -7.59 28.66
N ARG A 176 2.51 -7.62 30.00
CA ARG A 176 2.67 -8.85 30.78
C ARG A 176 1.29 -9.37 31.20
N PRO A 177 0.51 -10.03 30.32
CA PRO A 177 -0.60 -10.82 30.81
C PRO A 177 0.00 -11.91 31.70
N ASP A 178 -0.55 -12.01 32.90
CA ASP A 178 -0.17 -12.97 33.92
C ASP A 178 0.25 -14.31 33.31
N THR A 179 1.47 -14.73 33.64
CA THR A 179 1.87 -16.13 33.62
C THR A 179 1.07 -16.89 34.68
N ALA A 180 -0.24 -16.97 34.50
CA ALA A 180 -1.13 -17.82 35.24
C ALA A 180 -1.19 -19.18 34.52
N GLY A 181 -0.41 -20.12 35.05
CA GLY A 181 -0.63 -21.56 35.02
C GLY A 181 -1.18 -22.18 33.73
N THR A 182 -0.29 -22.75 32.93
CA THR A 182 -0.62 -23.98 32.19
C THR A 182 0.36 -25.05 32.68
N SER A 183 -0.16 -25.97 33.48
CA SER A 183 0.54 -27.15 33.96
C SER A 183 1.07 -27.97 32.80
N ASP A 184 2.36 -28.28 32.84
CA ASP A 184 2.96 -29.39 32.11
C ASP A 184 2.23 -30.67 32.53
N GLU A 185 1.41 -31.22 31.65
CA GLU A 185 1.06 -32.64 31.71
C GLU A 185 2.11 -33.40 30.91
N GLU A 186 2.84 -34.25 31.62
CA GLU A 186 3.86 -35.16 31.09
C GLU A 186 3.22 -36.20 30.16
N GLU A 187 3.52 -36.13 28.86
CA GLU A 187 3.30 -37.27 27.95
C GLU A 187 4.49 -38.24 28.07
N MET A 188 4.29 -39.23 28.93
CA MET A 188 5.12 -40.41 29.10
C MET A 188 4.76 -41.44 28.02
N ASP A 189 5.49 -41.43 26.90
CA ASP A 189 5.40 -42.49 25.89
C ASP A 189 6.41 -43.60 26.21
N ASP A 190 5.88 -44.62 26.89
CA ASP A 190 6.52 -45.91 27.12
C ASP A 190 6.71 -46.71 25.82
N ALA A 191 7.83 -47.42 25.80
CA ALA A 191 8.30 -48.28 24.74
C ALA A 191 7.41 -49.51 24.48
N ALA A 192 7.40 -49.98 23.23
CA ALA A 192 7.19 -51.39 22.92
C ALA A 192 8.02 -51.80 21.69
N GLU A 193 9.21 -52.33 21.99
CA GLU A 193 9.94 -53.28 21.16
C GLU A 193 9.05 -54.50 20.87
N ALA A 194 9.01 -54.95 19.61
CA ALA A 194 8.64 -56.33 19.29
C ALA A 194 9.43 -56.77 18.05
N SER A 195 10.57 -57.38 18.31
CA SER A 195 11.26 -58.34 17.45
C SER A 195 10.45 -59.64 17.32
N ALA A 196 10.32 -60.18 16.10
CA ALA A 196 10.17 -61.60 15.79
C ALA A 196 10.41 -61.77 14.28
N ASP A 197 11.52 -62.37 13.87
CA ASP A 197 11.65 -63.80 13.47
C ASP A 197 10.81 -64.16 12.23
N VAL A 198 11.45 -64.36 11.07
CA VAL A 198 11.89 -65.68 10.56
C VAL A 198 10.73 -66.65 10.39
N ILE A 199 10.42 -67.00 9.13
CA ILE A 199 10.11 -68.35 8.64
C ILE A 199 10.31 -68.33 7.10
N ASP A 200 10.89 -69.44 6.62
CA ASP A 200 11.38 -69.83 5.28
C ASP A 200 10.73 -69.24 4.01
#